data_AF-A0AAD6VRD0-F1
#
_entry.id   AF-A0AAD6VRD0-F1
#
_cell.length_a   1.000
_cell.length_b   1.000
_cell.length_c   1.000
_cell.angle_alpha   90.00
_cell.angle_beta   90.00
_cell.angle_gamma   90.00
#
_symmetry.space_group_name_H-M   'P 1'
#
loop_
_entity.id
_entity.type
_entity.pdbx_description
1 polymer ?
#
loop_
_entity_poly.entity_id
_entity_poly.type
_entity_poly.pdbx_seq_one_letter_code
_entity_poly.pdbx_strand_id
1 'polypeptide(L)'
;MARGINLPTGPSALSRLVAHLKAPPKLSLPHIRSLRLTLAARNDHFGARYFLKEQLPRIRYANPDLEIHVRKMAKRPKDEWRPELQLSFHDGKTQSMNLHAKWSSTIVRELMDTAGSLAWARWKTEAERSGVPIIHGAEHEPPSTDERPMPRFWYDEWRAKHPQKARRLREASYTRRNAKEARGVKGGSKSSKETTVAAGSQTLEQEHEKRRATKKEARRARLDAPRLAEVEAERRVQLELLSKPRTGAAAVLP
;
A
#
# COMPACT_ATOMS: atom_id res chain seq x y z
N MET A 1 -39.49 -33.29 3.04
CA MET A 1 -39.02 -31.90 2.82
C MET A 1 -37.78 -31.94 1.93
N ALA A 2 -37.89 -31.46 0.69
CA ALA A 2 -36.79 -31.49 -0.28
C ALA A 2 -35.77 -30.39 0.04
N ARG A 3 -34.50 -30.76 0.27
CA ARG A 3 -33.40 -29.79 0.37
C ARG A 3 -33.09 -29.31 -1.04
N GLY A 4 -33.43 -28.04 -1.32
CA GLY A 4 -33.08 -27.40 -2.58
C GLY A 4 -31.57 -27.39 -2.78
N ILE A 5 -31.11 -28.03 -3.86
CA ILE A 5 -29.71 -27.97 -4.28
C ILE A 5 -29.50 -26.58 -4.89
N ASN A 6 -28.83 -25.69 -4.16
CA ASN A 6 -28.40 -24.41 -4.70
C ASN A 6 -27.28 -24.66 -5.72
N LEU A 7 -27.62 -24.83 -6.99
CA LEU A 7 -26.62 -24.79 -8.06
C LEU A 7 -26.01 -23.38 -8.10
N PRO A 8 -24.68 -23.24 -8.09
CA PRO A 8 -24.04 -21.94 -8.18
C PRO A 8 -24.36 -21.31 -9.54
N THR A 9 -25.17 -20.24 -9.55
CA THR A 9 -25.68 -19.55 -10.74
C THR A 9 -24.64 -18.64 -11.42
N GLY A 10 -23.35 -18.99 -11.37
CA GLY A 10 -22.29 -18.17 -11.94
C GLY A 10 -20.95 -18.89 -12.10
N PRO A 11 -20.01 -18.28 -12.85
CA PRO A 11 -18.71 -18.87 -13.08
C PRO A 11 -17.99 -19.11 -11.75
N SER A 12 -17.53 -20.35 -11.57
CA SER A 12 -16.77 -20.74 -10.38
C SER A 12 -15.58 -19.81 -10.18
N ALA A 13 -15.15 -19.63 -8.93
CA ALA A 13 -13.97 -18.80 -8.62
C ALA A 13 -12.72 -19.28 -9.37
N LEU A 14 -12.60 -20.60 -9.60
CA LEU A 14 -11.54 -21.19 -10.40
C LEU A 14 -11.63 -20.80 -11.88
N SER A 15 -12.83 -20.81 -12.47
CA SER A 15 -13.02 -20.39 -13.86
C SER A 15 -12.58 -18.94 -14.06
N ARG A 16 -12.97 -18.04 -13.13
CA ARG A 16 -12.52 -16.63 -13.14
C ARG A 16 -11.01 -16.49 -13.00
N LEU A 17 -10.38 -17.28 -12.12
CA LEU A 17 -8.93 -17.27 -11.96
C LEU A 17 -8.21 -17.74 -13.23
N VAL A 18 -8.67 -18.83 -13.85
CA VAL A 18 -8.09 -19.34 -15.10
C VAL A 18 -8.26 -18.34 -16.24
N ALA A 19 -9.42 -17.68 -16.33
CA ALA A 19 -9.65 -16.60 -17.28
C ALA A 19 -8.66 -15.45 -17.08
N HIS A 20 -8.43 -15.03 -15.83
CA HIS A 20 -7.43 -14.00 -15.49
C HIS A 20 -6.00 -14.42 -15.85
N LEU A 21 -5.62 -15.66 -15.55
CA LEU A 21 -4.29 -16.20 -15.87
C LEU A 21 -4.03 -16.31 -17.37
N LYS A 22 -5.09 -16.60 -18.16
CA LYS A 22 -5.05 -16.72 -19.62
C LYS A 22 -5.37 -15.42 -20.37
N ALA A 23 -5.67 -14.33 -19.65
CA ALA A 23 -6.00 -13.06 -20.28
C ALA A 23 -4.87 -12.60 -21.21
N PRO A 24 -5.17 -11.99 -22.37
CA PRO A 24 -4.15 -11.39 -23.21
C PRO A 24 -3.56 -10.15 -22.52
N PRO A 25 -2.32 -9.75 -22.85
CA PRO A 25 -1.32 -10.48 -23.62
C PRO A 25 -0.66 -11.62 -22.84
N LYS A 26 -0.12 -12.63 -23.55
CA LYS A 26 0.63 -13.74 -22.94
C LYS A 26 2.02 -13.28 -22.51
N LEU A 27 2.25 -13.24 -21.19
CA LEU A 27 3.49 -12.73 -20.57
C LEU A 27 4.61 -13.78 -20.57
N SER A 28 5.07 -14.20 -21.76
CA SER A 28 6.16 -15.17 -21.93
C SER A 28 7.55 -14.50 -21.88
N LEU A 29 8.46 -15.05 -21.08
CA LEU A 29 9.80 -14.52 -20.77
C LEU A 29 10.88 -15.60 -20.99
N PRO A 30 11.14 -16.04 -22.24
CA PRO A 30 11.98 -17.21 -22.52
C PRO A 30 13.48 -17.01 -22.20
N HIS A 31 13.95 -15.76 -22.07
CA HIS A 31 15.37 -15.46 -21.87
C HIS A 31 15.76 -15.25 -20.39
N ILE A 32 14.77 -15.25 -19.48
CA ILE A 32 15.01 -15.03 -18.04
C ILE A 32 15.01 -16.36 -17.31
N ARG A 33 16.08 -16.60 -16.55
CA ARG A 33 16.21 -17.73 -15.64
C ARG A 33 15.55 -17.47 -14.29
N SER A 34 15.79 -16.30 -13.71
CA SER A 34 15.23 -15.94 -12.40
C SER A 34 14.80 -14.49 -12.30
N LEU A 35 13.75 -14.25 -11.53
CA LEU A 35 13.18 -12.95 -11.25
C LEU A 35 13.17 -12.72 -9.74
N ARG A 36 13.84 -11.67 -9.27
CA ARG A 36 13.85 -11.27 -7.87
C ARG A 36 13.19 -9.91 -7.69
N LEU A 37 12.09 -9.88 -6.95
CA LEU A 37 11.32 -8.68 -6.65
C LEU A 37 11.50 -8.28 -5.20
N THR A 38 12.04 -7.09 -4.95
CA THR A 38 12.19 -6.51 -3.60
C THR A 38 11.26 -5.30 -3.47
N LEU A 39 10.30 -5.37 -2.53
CA LEU A 39 9.31 -4.30 -2.33
C LEU A 39 8.94 -4.10 -0.85
N ALA A 40 8.28 -2.97 -0.58
CA ALA A 40 7.79 -2.65 0.75
C ALA A 40 6.52 -3.47 1.05
N ALA A 41 6.48 -4.12 2.21
CA ALA A 41 5.34 -4.91 2.63
C ALA A 41 4.06 -4.06 2.83
N ARG A 42 4.24 -2.80 3.23
CA ARG A 42 3.16 -1.83 3.49
C ARG A 42 3.58 -0.45 2.99
N ASN A 43 2.61 0.24 2.38
CA ASN A 43 2.69 1.61 1.89
C ASN A 43 3.80 1.83 0.83
N ASP A 44 3.77 3.01 0.21
CA ASP A 44 4.77 3.52 -0.73
C ASP A 44 4.77 2.86 -2.13
N HIS A 45 5.04 1.56 -2.23
CA HIS A 45 5.26 0.91 -3.53
C HIS A 45 3.98 0.29 -4.08
N PHE A 46 2.94 1.10 -4.28
CA PHE A 46 1.61 0.61 -4.69
C PHE A 46 1.64 -0.15 -6.02
N GLY A 47 2.27 0.39 -7.05
CA GLY A 47 2.36 -0.29 -8.34
C GLY A 47 3.11 -1.61 -8.28
N ALA A 48 4.24 -1.69 -7.54
CA ALA A 48 4.95 -2.96 -7.32
C ALA A 48 4.11 -4.00 -6.54
N ARG A 49 3.28 -3.56 -5.59
CA ARG A 49 2.36 -4.45 -4.86
C ARG A 49 1.24 -4.96 -5.76
N TYR A 50 0.71 -4.10 -6.62
CA TYR A 50 -0.34 -4.47 -7.57
C TYR A 50 0.22 -5.40 -8.65
N PHE A 51 1.44 -5.13 -9.14
CA PHE A 51 2.19 -6.03 -10.01
C PHE A 51 2.35 -7.42 -9.37
N LEU A 52 2.79 -7.49 -8.12
CA LEU A 52 2.91 -8.74 -7.37
C LEU A 52 1.57 -9.50 -7.27
N LYS A 53 0.46 -8.80 -7.07
CA LYS A 53 -0.86 -9.42 -6.87
C LYS A 53 -1.50 -9.88 -8.18
N GLU A 54 -1.47 -9.04 -9.20
CA GLU A 54 -2.24 -9.25 -10.43
C GLU A 54 -1.41 -9.88 -11.55
N GLN A 55 -0.17 -9.44 -11.73
CA GLN A 55 0.65 -9.75 -12.91
C GLN A 55 1.60 -10.91 -12.67
N LEU A 56 2.18 -11.01 -11.46
CA LEU A 56 3.12 -12.09 -11.13
C LEU A 56 2.51 -13.49 -11.26
N PRO A 57 1.24 -13.75 -10.84
CA PRO A 57 0.61 -15.04 -11.08
C PRO A 57 0.46 -15.38 -12.57
N ARG A 58 0.14 -14.38 -13.42
CA ARG A 58 0.04 -14.54 -14.88
C ARG A 58 1.40 -14.88 -15.49
N ILE A 59 2.47 -14.20 -15.06
CA ILE A 59 3.85 -14.48 -15.47
C ILE A 59 4.24 -15.91 -15.08
N ARG A 60 3.97 -16.32 -13.83
CA ARG A 60 4.26 -17.70 -13.37
C ARG A 60 3.48 -18.75 -14.15
N TYR A 61 2.23 -18.46 -14.49
CA TYR A 61 1.40 -19.36 -15.29
C TYR A 61 1.92 -19.52 -16.72
N ALA A 62 2.41 -18.45 -17.34
CA ALA A 62 3.00 -18.48 -18.67
C ALA A 62 4.42 -19.09 -18.69
N ASN A 63 5.16 -19.05 -17.57
CA ASN A 63 6.55 -19.49 -17.46
C ASN A 63 6.73 -20.37 -16.22
N PRO A 64 6.40 -21.68 -16.30
CA PRO A 64 6.49 -22.58 -15.16
C PRO A 64 7.93 -22.74 -14.62
N ASP A 65 8.92 -22.74 -15.52
CA ASP A 65 10.33 -22.97 -15.19
C ASP A 65 11.03 -21.73 -14.60
N LEU A 66 10.40 -20.55 -14.64
CA LEU A 66 10.97 -19.30 -14.17
C LEU A 66 11.09 -19.30 -12.64
N GLU A 67 12.29 -19.10 -12.09
CA GLU A 67 12.48 -19.02 -10.65
C GLU A 67 12.09 -17.62 -10.12
N ILE A 68 11.07 -17.54 -9.26
CA ILE A 68 10.53 -16.26 -8.77
C ILE A 68 10.78 -16.11 -7.27
N HIS A 69 11.56 -15.09 -6.90
CA HIS A 69 11.88 -14.72 -5.52
C HIS A 69 11.24 -13.40 -5.15
N VAL A 70 10.38 -13.39 -4.13
CA VAL A 70 9.74 -12.14 -3.64
C VAL A 70 10.21 -11.82 -2.23
N ARG A 71 10.88 -10.68 -2.07
CA ARG A 71 11.32 -10.14 -0.78
C ARG A 71 10.44 -8.97 -0.37
N LYS A 72 9.62 -9.20 0.67
CA LYS A 72 8.76 -8.16 1.27
C LYS A 72 9.44 -7.61 2.52
N MET A 73 9.82 -6.35 2.47
CA MET A 73 10.51 -5.68 3.57
C MET A 73 9.62 -4.64 4.24
N ALA A 74 9.65 -4.56 5.57
CA ALA A 74 8.97 -3.47 6.26
C ALA A 74 9.74 -2.16 6.01
N LYS A 75 9.07 -1.14 5.44
CA LYS A 75 9.64 0.19 5.21
C LYS A 75 9.06 1.17 6.23
N ARG A 76 9.92 1.95 6.90
CA ARG A 76 9.49 3.10 7.71
C ARG A 76 9.46 4.35 6.83
N PRO A 77 8.67 5.38 7.18
CA PRO A 77 8.63 6.63 6.42
C PRO A 77 9.99 7.33 6.29
N LYS A 78 10.91 7.11 7.24
CA LYS A 78 12.28 7.66 7.23
C LYS A 78 13.29 6.83 6.43
N ASP A 79 12.88 5.69 5.87
CA ASP A 79 13.78 4.79 5.16
C ASP A 79 13.75 5.13 3.66
N GLU A 80 14.88 5.55 3.10
CA GLU A 80 15.00 6.02 1.72
C GLU A 80 15.56 4.93 0.79
N TRP A 81 14.85 3.81 0.64
CA TRP A 81 15.20 2.78 -0.35
C TRP A 81 14.09 2.58 -1.40
N ARG A 82 14.50 2.29 -2.64
CA ARG A 82 13.60 2.08 -3.78
C ARG A 82 13.27 0.60 -4.01
N PRO A 83 12.05 0.27 -4.49
CA PRO A 83 11.72 -1.08 -4.90
C PRO A 83 12.49 -1.47 -6.17
N GLU A 84 12.86 -2.74 -6.25
CA GLU A 84 13.74 -3.28 -7.28
C GLU A 84 13.16 -4.54 -7.89
N LEU A 85 13.29 -4.66 -9.21
CA LEU A 85 13.07 -5.89 -9.96
C LEU A 85 14.38 -6.28 -10.63
N GLN A 86 15.00 -7.35 -10.15
CA GLN A 86 16.24 -7.89 -10.68
C GLN A 86 15.93 -9.10 -11.56
N LEU A 87 16.43 -9.07 -12.80
CA LEU A 87 16.29 -10.10 -13.81
C LEU A 87 17.64 -10.79 -14.00
N SER A 88 17.69 -12.11 -13.90
CA SER A 88 18.86 -12.90 -14.25
C SER A 88 18.58 -13.70 -15.52
N PHE A 89 19.33 -13.43 -16.57
CA PHE A 89 19.18 -14.06 -17.88
C PHE A 89 19.91 -15.41 -17.92
N HIS A 90 19.56 -16.26 -18.90
CA HIS A 90 20.27 -17.51 -19.14
C HIS A 90 21.75 -17.29 -19.50
N ASP A 91 22.08 -16.15 -20.12
CA ASP A 91 23.45 -15.73 -20.47
C ASP A 91 24.29 -15.32 -19.24
N GLY A 92 23.74 -15.40 -18.02
CA GLY A 92 24.39 -14.96 -16.78
C GLY A 92 24.35 -13.45 -16.54
N LYS A 93 23.92 -12.66 -17.52
CA LYS A 93 23.69 -11.21 -17.35
C LYS A 93 22.62 -10.96 -16.30
N THR A 94 22.79 -9.88 -15.54
CA THR A 94 21.81 -9.44 -14.55
C THR A 94 21.43 -8.00 -14.83
N GLN A 95 20.13 -7.70 -14.84
CA GLN A 95 19.59 -6.36 -15.05
C GLN A 95 18.69 -5.99 -13.88
N SER A 96 18.89 -4.80 -13.31
CA SER A 96 18.05 -4.26 -12.25
C SER A 96 17.18 -3.13 -12.79
N MET A 97 15.89 -3.19 -12.50
CA MET A 97 14.90 -2.18 -12.87
C MET A 97 14.34 -1.49 -11.62
N ASN A 98 14.25 -0.17 -11.68
CA ASN A 98 13.66 0.65 -10.63
C ASN A 98 12.12 0.63 -10.75
N LEU A 99 11.41 0.32 -9.67
CA LEU A 99 9.94 0.31 -9.63
C LEU A 99 9.33 1.49 -8.85
N HIS A 100 10.13 2.46 -8.43
CA HIS A 100 9.66 3.61 -7.65
C HIS A 100 8.70 4.46 -8.48
N ALA A 101 7.57 4.87 -7.89
CA ALA A 101 6.52 5.65 -8.55
C ALA A 101 5.96 5.06 -9.86
N LYS A 102 6.29 3.80 -10.20
CA LYS A 102 5.79 3.14 -11.41
C LYS A 102 4.49 2.42 -11.13
N TRP A 103 3.57 2.54 -12.07
CA TRP A 103 2.35 1.75 -12.10
C TRP A 103 2.62 0.31 -12.50
N SER A 104 1.70 -0.58 -12.11
CA SER A 104 1.86 -2.01 -12.43
C SER A 104 1.88 -2.30 -13.92
N SER A 105 1.09 -1.58 -14.73
CA SER A 105 1.06 -1.78 -16.18
C SER A 105 2.37 -1.32 -16.81
N THR A 106 2.91 -0.18 -16.35
CA THR A 106 4.21 0.34 -16.79
C THR A 106 5.33 -0.65 -16.45
N ILE A 107 5.32 -1.25 -15.25
CA ILE A 107 6.30 -2.27 -14.86
C ILE A 107 6.22 -3.50 -15.77
N VAL A 108 5.02 -3.98 -16.09
CA VAL A 108 4.86 -5.11 -17.03
C VAL A 108 5.36 -4.73 -18.42
N ARG A 109 5.02 -3.55 -18.92
CA ARG A 109 5.47 -3.07 -20.23
C ARG A 109 6.99 -3.06 -20.30
N GLU A 110 7.66 -2.44 -19.34
CA GLU A 110 9.13 -2.39 -19.28
C GLU A 110 9.76 -3.79 -19.17
N LEU A 111 9.16 -4.68 -18.37
CA LEU A 111 9.62 -6.07 -18.24
C LEU A 111 9.48 -6.83 -19.58
N MET A 112 8.36 -6.65 -20.27
CA MET A 112 8.12 -7.31 -21.55
C MET A 112 8.93 -6.68 -22.70
N ASP A 113 9.25 -5.39 -22.62
CA ASP A 113 10.12 -4.73 -23.60
C ASP A 113 11.59 -5.15 -23.42
N THR A 114 12.01 -5.45 -22.19
CA THR A 114 13.37 -5.91 -21.90
C THR A 114 13.57 -7.40 -22.15
N ALA A 115 12.58 -8.24 -21.88
CA ALA A 115 12.73 -9.69 -21.90
C ALA A 115 11.58 -10.49 -22.53
N GLY A 116 10.62 -9.81 -23.15
CA GLY A 116 9.48 -10.44 -23.81
C GLY A 116 9.88 -11.15 -25.10
N SER A 117 9.10 -12.18 -25.44
CA SER A 117 9.23 -12.90 -26.72
C SER A 117 8.74 -12.09 -27.93
N LEU A 118 8.99 -12.60 -29.15
CA LEU A 118 8.44 -12.05 -30.40
C LEU A 118 6.91 -11.90 -30.40
N ALA A 119 6.19 -12.73 -29.62
CA ALA A 119 4.73 -12.61 -29.48
C ALA A 119 4.31 -11.28 -28.85
N TRP A 120 5.14 -10.72 -27.95
CA TRP A 120 4.89 -9.41 -27.35
C TRP A 120 5.00 -8.28 -28.38
N ALA A 121 6.01 -8.32 -29.24
CA ALA A 121 6.18 -7.33 -30.30
C ALA A 121 4.97 -7.31 -31.24
N ARG A 122 4.50 -8.50 -31.67
CA ARG A 122 3.28 -8.64 -32.49
C ARG A 122 2.03 -8.13 -31.78
N TRP A 123 1.92 -8.38 -30.47
CA TRP A 123 0.81 -7.85 -29.68
C TRP A 123 0.82 -6.33 -29.63
N LYS A 124 1.99 -5.70 -29.42
CA LYS A 124 2.10 -4.23 -29.42
C LYS A 124 1.63 -3.62 -30.74
N THR A 125 2.07 -4.18 -31.88
CA THR A 125 1.64 -3.69 -33.20
C THR A 125 0.14 -3.88 -33.42
N GLU A 126 -0.44 -5.00 -32.97
CA GLU A 126 -1.87 -5.26 -33.13
C GLU A 126 -2.73 -4.38 -32.21
N ALA A 127 -2.29 -4.18 -30.97
CA ALA A 127 -2.95 -3.30 -30.00
C ALA A 127 -2.95 -1.85 -30.49
N GLU A 128 -1.83 -1.39 -31.05
CA GLU A 128 -1.69 -0.05 -31.62
C GLU A 128 -2.57 0.12 -32.87
N ARG A 129 -2.64 -0.90 -33.73
CA ARG A 129 -3.55 -0.92 -34.89
C ARG A 129 -5.03 -0.92 -34.49
N SER A 130 -5.38 -1.61 -33.40
CA SER A 130 -6.76 -1.76 -32.92
C SER A 130 -7.21 -0.63 -31.98
N GLY A 131 -6.29 0.21 -31.52
CA GLY A 131 -6.57 1.23 -30.50
C GLY A 131 -6.90 0.65 -29.11
N VAL A 132 -6.56 -0.62 -28.87
CA VAL A 132 -6.80 -1.30 -27.58
C VAL A 132 -5.59 -1.04 -26.68
N PRO A 133 -5.76 -0.80 -25.36
CA PRO A 133 -4.62 -0.66 -24.46
C PRO A 133 -3.73 -1.91 -24.48
N ILE A 134 -2.42 -1.69 -24.51
CA ILE A 134 -1.42 -2.77 -24.54
C ILE A 134 -1.59 -3.72 -23.33
N ILE A 135 -1.96 -3.18 -22.16
CA ILE A 135 -2.20 -3.94 -20.93
C ILE A 135 -3.51 -3.46 -20.31
N HIS A 136 -4.38 -4.41 -19.97
CA HIS A 136 -5.61 -4.12 -19.24
C HIS A 136 -5.33 -3.33 -17.95
N GLY A 137 -6.03 -2.20 -17.79
CA GLY A 137 -5.88 -1.29 -16.64
C GLY A 137 -4.93 -0.11 -16.87
N ALA A 138 -4.18 -0.08 -17.98
CA ALA A 138 -3.32 1.06 -18.32
C ALA A 138 -4.12 2.34 -18.66
N GLU A 139 -5.37 2.19 -19.11
CA GLU A 139 -6.23 3.30 -19.55
C GLU A 139 -6.53 4.34 -18.46
N HIS A 140 -6.53 3.91 -17.19
CA HIS A 140 -6.90 4.75 -16.06
C HIS A 140 -5.70 5.17 -15.20
N GLU A 141 -4.48 5.00 -15.71
CA GLU A 141 -3.28 5.40 -14.97
C GLU A 141 -3.03 6.90 -15.19
N PRO A 142 -3.30 7.78 -14.20
CA PRO A 142 -2.83 9.15 -14.30
C PRO A 142 -1.30 9.15 -14.38
N PRO A 143 -0.71 10.18 -15.01
CA PRO A 143 0.74 10.36 -14.98
C PRO A 143 1.21 10.26 -13.53
N SER A 144 2.33 9.57 -13.30
CA SER A 144 2.85 9.38 -11.94
C SER A 144 3.26 10.73 -11.37
N THR A 145 2.36 11.39 -10.63
CA THR A 145 2.60 12.67 -9.95
C THR A 145 3.25 12.45 -8.57
N ASP A 146 4.06 11.40 -8.43
CA ASP A 146 4.76 11.18 -7.19
C ASP A 146 5.91 12.20 -7.06
N GLU A 147 5.60 13.36 -6.49
CA GLU A 147 6.53 14.48 -6.28
C GLU A 147 7.64 14.16 -5.27
N ARG A 148 7.58 12.98 -4.63
CA ARG A 148 8.58 12.58 -3.65
C ARG A 148 9.93 12.41 -4.35
N PRO A 149 11.03 12.86 -3.73
CA PRO A 149 12.35 12.70 -4.31
C PRO A 149 12.67 11.21 -4.45
N MET A 150 13.29 10.84 -5.57
CA MET A 150 13.69 9.45 -5.82
C MET A 150 14.58 8.95 -4.66
N PRO A 151 14.25 7.82 -4.03
CA PRO A 151 15.10 7.23 -3.01
C PRO A 151 16.49 6.94 -3.56
N ARG A 152 17.52 7.34 -2.82
CA ARG A 152 18.91 7.31 -3.29
C ARG A 152 19.49 5.90 -3.40
N PHE A 153 19.03 4.98 -2.55
CA PHE A 153 19.69 3.69 -2.36
C PHE A 153 18.83 2.53 -2.83
N TRP A 154 19.49 1.53 -3.41
CA TRP A 154 18.92 0.19 -3.52
C TRP A 154 18.75 -0.43 -2.13
N TYR A 155 17.87 -1.42 -2.00
CA TYR A 155 17.60 -2.02 -0.70
C TYR A 155 18.85 -2.68 -0.08
N ASP A 156 19.67 -3.37 -0.90
CA ASP A 156 20.87 -4.05 -0.40
C ASP A 156 21.96 -3.05 0.03
N GLU A 157 22.10 -1.93 -0.68
CA GLU A 157 22.98 -0.82 -0.28
C GLU A 157 22.50 -0.15 1.02
N TRP A 158 21.20 0.14 1.10
CA TRP A 158 20.59 0.71 2.30
C TRP A 158 20.79 -0.21 3.52
N ARG A 159 20.67 -1.52 3.31
CA ARG A 159 20.90 -2.53 4.34
C ARG A 159 22.36 -2.56 4.80
N ALA A 160 23.31 -2.45 3.87
CA ALA A 160 24.74 -2.39 4.20
C ALA A 160 25.07 -1.14 5.03
N LYS A 161 24.47 0.02 4.71
CA LYS A 161 24.66 1.27 5.46
C LYS A 161 23.96 1.30 6.82
N HIS A 162 22.89 0.52 7.00
CA HIS A 162 22.08 0.53 8.22
C HIS A 162 21.84 -0.88 8.80
N PRO A 163 22.89 -1.63 9.17
CA PRO A 163 22.77 -3.02 9.63
C PRO A 163 21.89 -3.16 10.87
N GLN A 164 22.01 -2.21 11.83
CA GLN A 164 21.21 -2.20 13.06
C GLN A 164 19.71 -2.02 12.77
N LYS A 165 19.35 -1.13 11.82
CA LYS A 165 17.95 -0.92 11.43
C LYS A 165 17.41 -2.16 10.71
N ALA A 166 18.19 -2.74 9.81
CA ALA A 166 17.81 -3.96 9.10
C ALA A 166 17.57 -5.15 10.07
N ARG A 167 18.39 -5.29 11.10
CA ARG A 167 18.21 -6.32 12.15
C ARG A 167 16.90 -6.11 12.90
N ARG A 168 16.63 -4.88 13.37
CA ARG A 168 15.38 -4.53 14.05
C ARG A 168 14.13 -4.78 13.19
N LEU A 169 14.20 -4.53 11.88
CA LEU A 169 13.08 -4.80 10.96
C LEU A 169 12.81 -6.30 10.80
N ARG A 170 13.87 -7.13 10.76
CA ARG A 170 13.74 -8.60 10.75
C ARG A 170 13.13 -9.10 12.05
N GLU A 171 13.66 -8.67 13.19
CA GLU A 171 13.14 -9.02 14.53
C GLU A 171 11.67 -8.61 14.69
N ALA A 172 11.30 -7.40 14.22
CA ALA A 172 9.91 -6.93 14.26
C ALA A 172 8.97 -7.76 13.36
N SER A 173 9.47 -8.30 12.25
CA SER A 173 8.68 -9.19 11.38
C SER A 173 8.45 -10.57 12.03
N TYR A 174 9.48 -11.09 12.70
CA TYR A 174 9.44 -12.36 13.41
C TYR A 174 8.50 -12.31 14.62
N THR A 175 8.65 -11.29 15.47
CA THR A 175 7.77 -11.10 16.64
C THR A 175 6.30 -10.95 16.26
N ARG A 176 5.98 -10.27 15.16
CA ARG A 176 4.59 -10.17 14.67
C ARG A 176 4.04 -11.50 14.17
N ARG A 177 4.85 -12.32 13.51
CA ARG A 177 4.44 -13.65 13.04
C ARG A 177 4.14 -14.55 14.23
N ASN A 178 5.06 -14.63 15.18
CA ASN A 178 4.89 -15.41 16.40
C ASN A 178 3.73 -14.91 17.25
N ALA A 179 3.54 -13.58 17.37
CA ALA A 179 2.40 -13.02 18.08
C ALA A 179 1.05 -13.35 17.40
N LYS A 180 1.02 -13.45 16.07
CA LYS A 180 -0.18 -13.86 15.33
C LYS A 180 -0.47 -15.36 15.50
N GLU A 181 0.57 -16.18 15.55
CA GLU A 181 0.47 -17.62 15.81
C GLU A 181 0.02 -17.89 17.27
N ALA A 182 0.62 -17.20 18.25
CA ALA A 182 0.26 -17.31 19.67
C ALA A 182 -1.16 -16.82 19.97
N ARG A 183 -1.66 -15.81 19.24
CA ARG A 183 -3.06 -15.34 19.35
C ARG A 183 -4.07 -16.28 18.70
N GLY A 184 -3.65 -17.44 18.20
CA GLY A 184 -4.54 -18.48 17.72
C GLY A 184 -5.53 -17.94 16.69
N VAL A 185 -5.03 -17.34 15.61
CA VAL A 185 -5.87 -16.98 14.45
C VAL A 185 -6.39 -18.28 13.82
N LYS A 186 -7.39 -18.88 14.47
CA LYS A 186 -8.52 -19.52 13.82
C LYS A 186 -9.13 -18.43 12.94
N GLY A 187 -8.67 -18.34 11.71
CA GLY A 187 -9.34 -17.63 10.62
C GLY A 187 -10.65 -18.35 10.25
N GLY A 188 -11.46 -18.68 11.26
CA GLY A 188 -12.80 -19.22 11.10
C GLY A 188 -13.74 -18.06 10.85
N SER A 189 -14.33 -18.07 9.65
CA SER A 189 -15.75 -17.87 9.43
C SER A 189 -16.52 -17.24 10.60
N LYS A 190 -17.11 -16.07 10.34
CA LYS A 190 -18.23 -15.54 11.13
C LYS A 190 -19.37 -16.56 11.09
N SER A 191 -19.29 -17.57 11.96
CA SER A 191 -20.39 -18.44 12.35
C SER A 191 -20.74 -18.03 13.76
N SER A 192 -21.91 -17.40 13.88
CA SER A 192 -22.65 -17.21 15.11
C SER A 192 -22.46 -18.36 16.09
N LYS A 193 -22.05 -18.02 17.32
CA LYS A 193 -22.32 -18.85 18.48
C LYS A 193 -22.58 -17.94 19.68
N GLU A 194 -23.86 -17.69 19.90
CA GLU A 194 -24.41 -17.48 21.23
C GLU A 194 -23.94 -18.62 22.12
N THR A 195 -23.21 -18.35 23.20
CA THR A 195 -23.28 -19.12 24.45
C THR A 195 -22.69 -18.29 25.59
N THR A 196 -23.61 -17.79 26.42
CA THR A 196 -23.55 -17.60 27.88
C THR A 196 -22.21 -17.85 28.60
N VAL A 197 -21.63 -16.77 29.15
CA VAL A 197 -20.83 -16.82 30.39
C VAL A 197 -21.25 -15.64 31.28
N ALA A 198 -22.23 -15.88 32.13
CA ALA A 198 -22.69 -14.94 33.16
C ALA A 198 -21.88 -15.19 34.44
N ALA A 199 -20.86 -14.36 34.69
CA ALA A 199 -20.24 -14.18 36.02
C ALA A 199 -19.14 -13.09 36.08
N GLY A 200 -18.70 -12.51 34.93
CA GLY A 200 -17.62 -11.50 34.92
C GLY A 200 -17.89 -10.26 34.06
N SER A 201 -19.11 -10.07 33.57
CA SER A 201 -19.46 -9.04 32.58
C SER A 201 -19.60 -7.62 33.12
N GLN A 202 -19.93 -7.46 34.41
CA GLN A 202 -20.21 -6.13 34.98
C GLN A 202 -18.98 -5.22 35.08
N THR A 203 -17.77 -5.75 35.26
CA THR A 203 -16.56 -4.93 35.38
C THR A 203 -16.04 -4.44 34.02
N LEU A 204 -16.16 -5.27 32.97
CA LEU A 204 -15.73 -4.92 31.62
C LEU A 204 -16.65 -3.90 30.95
N GLU A 205 -17.97 -3.98 31.18
CA GLU A 205 -18.91 -2.97 30.66
C GLU A 205 -18.68 -1.60 31.29
N GLN A 206 -18.46 -1.54 32.61
CA GLN A 206 -18.15 -0.28 33.30
C GLN A 206 -16.83 0.35 32.80
N GLU A 207 -15.80 -0.45 32.52
CA GLU A 207 -14.57 0.09 31.95
C GLU A 207 -14.78 0.61 30.51
N HIS A 208 -15.59 -0.09 29.72
CA HIS A 208 -15.92 0.33 28.36
C HIS A 208 -16.73 1.63 28.31
N GLU A 209 -17.67 1.82 29.24
CA GLU A 209 -18.43 3.07 29.37
C GLU A 209 -17.55 4.24 29.81
N LYS A 210 -16.66 4.03 30.81
CA LYS A 210 -15.69 5.05 31.22
C LYS A 210 -14.79 5.48 30.06
N ARG A 211 -14.32 4.52 29.24
CA ARG A 211 -13.53 4.82 28.02
C ARG A 211 -14.33 5.56 26.95
N ARG A 212 -15.63 5.28 26.82
CA ARG A 212 -16.51 6.01 25.88
C ARG A 212 -16.77 7.43 26.36
N ALA A 213 -16.99 7.63 27.66
CA ALA A 213 -17.20 8.94 28.27
C ALA A 213 -15.96 9.84 28.12
N THR A 214 -14.77 9.35 28.50
CA THR A 214 -13.51 10.13 28.37
C THR A 214 -13.19 10.48 26.92
N LYS A 215 -13.45 9.56 25.97
CA LYS A 215 -13.26 9.84 24.54
C LYS A 215 -14.25 10.88 24.02
N LYS A 216 -15.50 10.87 24.50
CA LYS A 216 -16.52 11.87 24.14
C LYS A 216 -16.15 13.25 24.69
N GLU A 217 -15.68 13.30 25.93
CA GLU A 217 -15.20 14.53 26.58
C GLU A 217 -13.97 15.13 25.88
N ALA A 218 -12.96 14.31 25.56
CA ALA A 218 -11.78 14.75 24.81
C ALA A 218 -12.12 15.27 23.41
N ARG A 219 -13.15 14.69 22.76
CA ARG A 219 -13.64 15.17 21.46
C ARG A 219 -14.38 16.50 21.59
N ARG A 220 -15.16 16.70 22.66
CA ARG A 220 -15.83 17.96 22.96
C ARG A 220 -14.82 19.08 23.26
N ALA A 221 -13.83 18.81 24.11
CA ALA A 221 -12.75 19.75 24.42
C ALA A 221 -11.98 20.20 23.16
N ARG A 222 -11.75 19.30 22.19
CA ARG A 222 -11.12 19.66 20.91
C ARG A 222 -11.97 20.56 20.02
N LEU A 223 -13.30 20.44 20.10
CA LEU A 223 -14.22 21.29 19.32
C LEU A 223 -14.40 22.66 19.97
N ASP A 224 -14.32 22.74 21.30
CA ASP A 224 -14.48 23.99 22.05
C ASP A 224 -13.18 24.81 22.16
N ALA A 225 -12.00 24.18 22.01
CA ALA A 225 -10.69 24.84 22.04
C ALA A 225 -10.54 26.07 21.11
N PRO A 226 -10.95 26.04 19.82
CA PRO A 226 -10.84 27.22 18.95
C PRO A 226 -11.74 28.38 19.40
N ARG A 227 -12.94 28.09 19.93
CA ARG A 227 -13.86 29.13 20.42
C ARG A 227 -13.31 29.84 21.65
N LEU A 228 -12.68 29.10 22.57
CA LEU A 228 -12.03 29.70 23.74
C LEU A 228 -10.84 30.58 23.33
N ALA A 229 -10.07 30.17 22.33
CA ALA A 229 -8.97 30.96 21.81
C ALA A 229 -9.43 32.28 21.15
N GLU A 230 -10.57 32.27 20.45
CA GLU A 230 -11.18 33.50 19.90
C GLU A 230 -11.60 34.47 21.01
N VAL A 231 -12.29 33.98 22.04
CA VAL A 231 -12.73 34.81 23.19
C VAL A 231 -11.53 35.41 23.94
N GLU A 232 -10.45 34.65 24.14
CA GLU A 232 -9.22 35.17 24.75
C GLU A 232 -8.54 36.23 23.88
N ALA A 233 -8.55 36.06 22.56
CA ALA A 233 -7.99 37.04 21.62
C ALA A 233 -8.79 38.35 21.65
N GLU A 234 -10.12 38.29 21.65
CA GLU A 234 -10.99 39.47 21.77
C GLU A 234 -10.75 40.23 23.08
N ARG A 235 -10.61 39.50 24.19
CA ARG A 235 -10.33 40.11 25.50
C ARG A 235 -8.98 40.83 25.52
N ARG A 236 -7.96 40.30 24.85
CA ARG A 236 -6.65 40.95 24.70
C ARG A 236 -6.75 42.25 23.89
N VAL A 237 -7.50 42.23 22.78
CA VAL A 237 -7.71 43.44 21.95
C VAL A 237 -8.44 44.53 22.74
N GLN A 238 -9.46 44.18 23.52
CA GLN A 238 -10.17 45.14 24.37
C GLN A 238 -9.26 45.78 25.43
N LEU A 239 -8.40 44.99 26.09
CA LEU A 239 -7.44 45.52 27.05
C LEU A 239 -6.42 46.44 26.37
N GLU A 240 -5.97 46.11 25.16
CA GLU A 240 -5.05 46.96 24.41
C GLU A 240 -5.69 48.30 24.04
N LEU A 241 -6.96 48.30 23.62
CA LEU A 241 -7.71 49.53 23.29
C LEU A 241 -7.91 50.45 24.51
N LEU A 242 -8.12 49.87 25.70
CA LEU A 242 -8.24 50.65 26.94
C LEU A 242 -6.90 51.21 27.40
N SER A 243 -5.78 50.59 27.03
CA SER A 243 -4.43 51.01 27.44
C SER A 243 -3.81 52.09 26.54
N LYS A 244 -4.37 52.36 25.36
CA LYS A 244 -3.82 53.39 24.46
C LYS A 244 -4.11 54.78 25.02
N PRO A 245 -3.09 55.58 25.34
CA PRO A 245 -3.31 56.95 25.80
C PRO A 245 -4.03 57.71 24.69
N ARG A 246 -5.14 58.38 25.04
CA ARG A 246 -5.77 59.36 24.16
C ARG A 246 -4.76 60.48 23.95
N THR A 247 -3.95 60.38 22.90
CA THR A 247 -3.14 61.49 22.39
C THR A 247 -4.11 62.54 21.87
N GLY A 248 -4.53 63.39 22.80
CA GLY A 248 -5.29 64.59 22.53
C GLY A 248 -4.47 65.47 21.60
N ALA A 249 -5.13 65.89 20.53
CA ALA A 249 -4.69 66.94 19.64
C ALA A 249 -4.32 68.19 20.45
N ALA A 250 -3.02 68.49 20.49
CA ALA A 250 -2.53 69.81 20.85
C ALA A 250 -2.05 70.49 19.57
N ALA A 251 -2.92 71.37 19.09
CA ALA A 251 -2.67 72.67 18.46
C ALA A 251 -1.38 72.86 17.65
N VAL A 252 -1.54 73.27 16.38
CA VAL A 252 -0.80 74.42 15.82
C VAL A 252 -1.70 75.12 14.81
N LEU A 253 -2.15 76.32 15.19
CA LEU A 253 -2.67 77.38 14.29
C LEU A 253 -1.48 78.00 13.53
N PRO A 254 -1.69 78.46 12.29
CA PRO A 254 -1.57 79.90 12.08
C PRO A 254 -2.82 80.52 11.44
#